data_AF-A0AAE0G5A3-F1
#
_entry.id   AF-A0AAE0G5A3-F1
#
_cell.length_a   1.000
_cell.length_b   1.000
_cell.length_c   1.000
_cell.angle_alpha   90.00
_cell.angle_beta   90.00
_cell.angle_gamma   90.00
#
_symmetry.space_group_name_H-M   'P 1'
#
loop_
_entity.id
_entity.type
_entity.pdbx_description
1 polymer ?
#
loop_
_entity_poly.entity_id
_entity_poly.type
_entity_poly.pdbx_seq_one_letter_code
_entity_poly.pdbx_strand_id
1 'polypeptide(L)'
;MEAEKAAKILCEMDVSAAADLLNTMDARKSAELLGRMAPDKAAELLVEMNTKHAAAALNNMQADQAASLLGRMPPDVAARVLAKMDPEKALQALNEMDLEQAAALLAAMDNKAAATLLAGMDMTKAALLLNEMSEKDAGDLLSSMASKDAARLLAHMDEAKAAALLQNMSAEAAGALLDELDVQEAARLLARLSTDHAAAVLASASAERAIALLETMDEGKRRELLNSMSGEKAAELLEKVMALDPAAALRLFEQMTFEQQMAALQNMSPEQARALLELMDPELATRLLRGMDPAAVGPILAQMDPEKAMQILEGMPDAYVGEVLASMPPEEAAILLNLMKARRAASVMDET
;
A
#
# COMPACT_ATOMS: atom_id res chain seq x y z
N MET A 1 8.12 -30.02 47.60
CA MET A 1 6.96 -30.36 48.45
C MET A 1 6.15 -29.12 48.83
N GLU A 2 6.76 -27.95 49.09
CA GLU A 2 6.01 -26.72 49.44
C GLU A 2 5.27 -26.09 48.25
N ALA A 3 5.92 -25.91 47.11
CA ALA A 3 5.29 -25.34 45.91
C ALA A 3 4.13 -26.18 45.35
N GLU A 4 4.17 -27.49 45.51
CA GLU A 4 3.09 -28.40 45.09
C GLU A 4 1.85 -28.29 45.99
N LYS A 5 2.06 -28.13 47.31
CA LYS A 5 0.97 -27.83 48.24
C LYS A 5 0.38 -26.45 47.98
N ALA A 6 1.23 -25.45 47.72
CA ALA A 6 0.79 -24.10 47.39
C ALA A 6 -0.03 -24.05 46.09
N ALA A 7 0.43 -24.73 45.04
CA ALA A 7 -0.31 -24.87 43.78
C ALA A 7 -1.68 -25.54 44.00
N LYS A 8 -1.73 -26.60 44.81
CA LYS A 8 -3.01 -27.26 45.16
C LYS A 8 -3.97 -26.33 45.91
N ILE A 9 -3.46 -25.53 46.85
CA ILE A 9 -4.29 -24.54 47.56
C ILE A 9 -4.84 -23.51 46.57
N LEU A 10 -4.02 -22.97 45.66
CA LEU A 10 -4.49 -22.05 44.63
C LEU A 10 -5.53 -22.67 43.70
N CYS A 11 -5.44 -23.97 43.38
CA CYS A 11 -6.47 -24.68 42.60
C CYS A 11 -7.84 -24.72 43.29
N GLU A 12 -7.85 -24.82 44.62
CA GLU A 12 -9.07 -24.93 45.44
C GLU A 12 -9.68 -23.55 45.78
N MET A 13 -8.93 -22.48 45.58
CA MET A 13 -9.39 -21.10 45.78
C MET A 13 -10.27 -20.59 44.63
N ASP A 14 -11.06 -19.56 44.92
CA ASP A 14 -11.72 -18.76 43.89
C ASP A 14 -10.68 -18.14 42.94
N VAL A 15 -10.99 -18.11 41.65
CA VAL A 15 -10.05 -17.70 40.58
C VAL A 15 -9.55 -16.28 40.81
N SER A 16 -10.44 -15.36 41.18
CA SER A 16 -10.10 -13.96 41.40
C SER A 16 -9.17 -13.80 42.61
N ALA A 17 -9.48 -14.47 43.72
CA ALA A 17 -8.62 -14.45 44.90
C ALA A 17 -7.23 -15.08 44.68
N ALA A 18 -7.17 -16.17 43.92
CA ALA A 18 -5.91 -16.81 43.54
C ALA A 18 -5.09 -15.93 42.59
N ALA A 19 -5.72 -15.28 41.61
CA ALA A 19 -5.08 -14.34 40.71
C ALA A 19 -4.54 -13.10 41.45
N ASP A 20 -5.30 -12.54 42.39
CA ASP A 20 -4.86 -11.43 43.24
C ASP A 20 -3.63 -11.79 44.06
N LEU A 21 -3.58 -12.99 44.65
CA LEU A 21 -2.38 -13.47 45.33
C LEU A 21 -1.20 -13.57 44.36
N LEU A 22 -1.38 -14.19 43.20
CA LEU A 22 -0.33 -14.33 42.18
C LEU A 22 0.18 -12.97 41.68
N ASN A 23 -0.67 -11.94 41.63
CA ASN A 23 -0.31 -10.56 41.29
C ASN A 23 0.59 -9.89 42.35
N THR A 24 0.58 -10.37 43.60
CA THR A 24 1.44 -9.85 44.67
C THR A 24 2.74 -10.63 44.84
N MET A 25 2.87 -11.78 44.18
CA MET A 25 4.04 -12.65 44.26
C MET A 25 5.11 -12.28 43.23
N ASP A 26 6.35 -12.70 43.50
CA ASP A 26 7.44 -12.62 42.52
C ASP A 26 7.12 -13.50 41.29
N ALA A 27 7.41 -12.97 40.10
CA ALA A 27 7.07 -13.60 38.83
C ALA A 27 7.63 -15.02 38.67
N ARG A 28 8.82 -15.33 39.20
CA ARG A 28 9.38 -16.69 39.14
C ARG A 28 8.61 -17.66 40.02
N LYS A 29 8.16 -17.21 41.19
CA LYS A 29 7.35 -18.02 42.09
C LYS A 29 5.97 -18.27 41.47
N SER A 30 5.35 -17.24 40.89
CA SER A 30 4.08 -17.39 40.16
C SER A 30 4.22 -18.38 39.00
N ALA A 31 5.30 -18.27 38.21
CA ALA A 31 5.60 -19.22 37.14
C ALA A 31 5.78 -20.66 37.66
N GLU A 32 6.52 -20.85 38.75
CA GLU A 32 6.71 -22.18 39.36
C GLU A 32 5.38 -22.80 39.82
N LEU A 33 4.50 -22.00 40.42
CA LEU A 33 3.20 -22.47 40.90
C LEU A 33 2.27 -22.81 39.74
N LEU A 34 2.13 -21.90 38.76
CA LEU A 34 1.32 -22.12 37.55
C LEU A 34 1.80 -23.35 36.77
N GLY A 35 3.11 -23.56 36.65
CA GLY A 35 3.70 -24.71 35.96
C GLY A 35 3.48 -26.06 36.64
N ARG A 36 3.00 -26.08 37.89
CA ARG A 36 2.64 -27.30 38.63
C ARG A 36 1.14 -27.58 38.61
N MET A 37 0.34 -26.73 37.98
CA MET A 37 -1.12 -26.86 37.89
C MET A 37 -1.51 -27.50 36.54
N ALA A 38 -2.76 -27.94 36.43
CA ALA A 38 -3.32 -28.32 35.14
C ALA A 38 -3.35 -27.10 34.20
N PRO A 39 -2.98 -27.23 32.91
CA PRO A 39 -2.88 -26.09 31.99
C PRO A 39 -4.16 -25.24 31.90
N ASP A 40 -5.35 -25.87 31.94
CA ASP A 40 -6.63 -25.15 31.91
C ASP A 40 -6.80 -24.23 33.12
N LYS A 41 -6.45 -24.73 34.31
CA LYS A 41 -6.57 -23.95 35.54
C LYS A 41 -5.54 -22.82 35.60
N ALA A 42 -4.31 -23.09 35.14
CA ALA A 42 -3.27 -22.08 35.07
C ALA A 42 -3.63 -20.96 34.06
N ALA A 43 -4.18 -21.32 32.90
CA ALA A 43 -4.67 -20.36 31.92
C ALA A 43 -5.84 -19.53 32.47
N GLU A 44 -6.81 -20.16 33.14
CA GLU A 44 -7.92 -19.46 33.81
C GLU A 44 -7.42 -18.40 34.80
N LEU A 45 -6.40 -18.74 35.61
CA LEU A 45 -5.79 -17.78 36.53
C LEU A 45 -5.02 -16.66 35.81
N LEU A 46 -4.29 -16.98 34.74
CA LEU A 46 -3.57 -15.98 33.95
C LEU A 46 -4.52 -14.97 33.28
N VAL A 47 -5.76 -15.37 32.95
CA VAL A 47 -6.79 -14.48 32.41
C VAL A 47 -7.21 -13.41 33.43
N GLU A 48 -7.36 -13.80 34.70
CA GLU A 48 -7.75 -12.90 35.80
C GLU A 48 -6.56 -12.11 36.38
N MET A 49 -5.32 -12.54 36.13
CA MET A 49 -4.13 -11.83 36.55
C MET A 49 -3.94 -10.49 35.82
N ASN A 50 -3.21 -9.57 36.47
CA ASN A 50 -2.76 -8.37 35.80
C ASN A 50 -1.84 -8.74 34.62
N THR A 51 -2.12 -8.19 33.44
CA THR A 51 -1.41 -8.51 32.18
C THR A 51 0.12 -8.43 32.30
N LYS A 52 0.67 -7.46 33.05
CA LYS A 52 2.13 -7.35 33.24
C LYS A 52 2.69 -8.46 34.11
N HIS A 53 1.96 -8.88 35.14
CA HIS A 53 2.38 -9.98 36.02
C HIS A 53 2.22 -11.34 35.34
N ALA A 54 1.13 -11.54 34.60
CA ALA A 54 0.94 -12.72 33.75
C ALA A 54 2.09 -12.85 32.75
N ALA A 55 2.43 -11.77 32.03
CA ALA A 55 3.55 -11.76 31.08
C ALA A 55 4.89 -12.05 31.77
N ALA A 56 5.16 -11.41 32.91
CA ALA A 56 6.39 -11.66 33.68
C ALA A 56 6.49 -13.11 34.16
N ALA A 57 5.37 -13.73 34.58
CA ALA A 57 5.35 -15.14 34.94
C ALA A 57 5.65 -16.02 33.73
N LEU A 58 5.00 -15.78 32.58
CA LEU A 58 5.27 -16.53 31.34
C LEU A 58 6.71 -16.37 30.84
N ASN A 59 7.34 -15.19 30.98
CA ASN A 59 8.75 -14.98 30.63
C ASN A 59 9.71 -15.89 31.43
N ASN A 60 9.29 -16.34 32.62
CA ASN A 60 10.07 -17.24 33.49
C ASN A 60 9.69 -18.72 33.30
N MET A 61 8.83 -19.06 32.34
CA MET A 61 8.49 -20.44 31.97
C MET A 61 9.32 -20.96 30.79
N GLN A 62 9.27 -22.28 30.57
CA GLN A 62 9.73 -22.87 29.31
C GLN A 62 8.78 -22.49 28.17
N ALA A 63 9.30 -22.45 26.94
CA ALA A 63 8.58 -21.93 25.79
C ALA A 63 7.32 -22.75 25.46
N ASP A 64 7.41 -24.07 25.56
CA ASP A 64 6.32 -25.04 25.36
C ASP A 64 5.21 -24.87 26.41
N GLN A 65 5.59 -24.65 27.67
CA GLN A 65 4.65 -24.38 28.76
C GLN A 65 3.94 -23.04 28.55
N ALA A 66 4.68 -21.98 28.23
CA ALA A 66 4.11 -20.67 27.97
C ALA A 66 3.16 -20.71 26.76
N ALA A 67 3.56 -21.38 25.67
CA ALA A 67 2.75 -21.63 24.49
C ALA A 67 1.44 -22.36 24.84
N SER A 68 1.53 -23.46 25.60
CA SER A 68 0.37 -24.23 26.01
C SER A 68 -0.61 -23.43 26.87
N LEU A 69 -0.14 -22.48 27.70
CA LEU A 69 -1.01 -21.64 28.51
C LEU A 69 -1.64 -20.54 27.67
N LEU A 70 -0.85 -19.85 26.84
CA LEU A 70 -1.35 -18.81 25.93
C LEU A 70 -2.41 -19.36 24.97
N GLY A 71 -2.20 -20.55 24.40
CA GLY A 71 -3.16 -21.19 23.49
C GLY A 71 -4.48 -21.63 24.15
N ARG A 72 -4.57 -21.62 25.48
CA ARG A 72 -5.80 -21.94 26.24
C ARG A 72 -6.52 -20.69 26.75
N MET A 73 -5.89 -19.52 26.62
CA MET A 73 -6.51 -18.24 26.97
C MET A 73 -7.35 -17.73 25.78
N PRO A 74 -8.37 -16.89 26.02
CA PRO A 74 -9.04 -16.17 24.94
C PRO A 74 -8.02 -15.36 24.12
N PRO A 75 -8.08 -15.38 22.76
CA PRO A 75 -7.05 -14.78 21.90
C PRO A 75 -6.75 -13.31 22.22
N ASP A 76 -7.76 -12.52 22.56
CA ASP A 76 -7.59 -11.10 22.90
C ASP A 76 -6.81 -10.90 24.22
N VAL A 77 -7.05 -11.75 25.21
CA VAL A 77 -6.35 -11.69 26.50
C VAL A 77 -4.91 -12.18 26.32
N ALA A 78 -4.74 -13.31 25.63
CA ALA A 78 -3.44 -13.88 25.29
C ALA A 78 -2.59 -12.86 24.52
N ALA A 79 -3.18 -12.17 23.53
CA ALA A 79 -2.51 -11.15 22.72
C ALA A 79 -1.98 -10.00 23.58
N ARG A 80 -2.80 -9.52 24.53
CA ARG A 80 -2.39 -8.46 25.48
C ARG A 80 -1.25 -8.91 26.37
N VAL A 81 -1.26 -10.16 26.84
CA VAL A 81 -0.19 -10.73 27.66
C VAL A 81 1.08 -10.91 26.85
N LEU A 82 0.99 -11.52 25.66
CA LEU A 82 2.11 -11.73 24.74
C LEU A 82 2.77 -10.40 24.35
N ALA A 83 2.00 -9.34 24.11
CA ALA A 83 2.51 -7.99 23.84
C ALA A 83 3.26 -7.34 25.01
N LYS A 84 3.20 -7.91 26.23
CA LYS A 84 3.95 -7.47 27.42
C LYS A 84 5.07 -8.42 27.81
N MET A 85 5.22 -9.56 27.11
CA MET A 85 6.33 -10.48 27.30
C MET A 85 7.62 -9.91 26.73
N ASP A 86 8.75 -10.50 27.14
CA ASP A 86 10.04 -10.19 26.50
C ASP A 86 9.99 -10.67 25.04
N PRO A 87 10.40 -9.87 24.03
CA PRO A 87 10.21 -10.23 22.62
C PRO A 87 10.78 -11.60 22.24
N GLU A 88 11.96 -11.94 22.76
CA GLU A 88 12.57 -13.27 22.53
C GLU A 88 11.75 -14.40 23.13
N LYS A 89 11.15 -14.19 24.31
CA LYS A 89 10.30 -15.18 24.98
C LYS A 89 8.94 -15.33 24.30
N ALA A 90 8.35 -14.22 23.86
CA ALA A 90 7.13 -14.21 23.07
C ALA A 90 7.33 -14.98 21.75
N LEU A 91 8.43 -14.71 21.05
CA LEU A 91 8.81 -15.43 19.83
C LEU A 91 9.01 -16.93 20.07
N GLN A 92 9.72 -17.31 21.13
CA GLN A 92 9.90 -18.71 21.51
C GLN A 92 8.55 -19.39 21.76
N ALA A 93 7.65 -18.77 22.53
CA ALA A 93 6.32 -19.33 22.79
C ALA A 93 5.51 -19.47 21.48
N LEU A 94 5.45 -18.44 20.63
CA LEU A 94 4.78 -18.51 19.33
C LEU A 94 5.36 -19.62 18.43
N ASN A 95 6.67 -19.86 18.50
CA ASN A 95 7.31 -20.93 17.73
C ASN A 95 6.95 -22.34 18.22
N GLU A 96 6.56 -22.51 19.48
CA GLU A 96 6.07 -23.78 20.02
C GLU A 96 4.55 -23.98 19.84
N MET A 97 3.81 -22.91 19.56
CA MET A 97 2.37 -22.99 19.25
C MET A 97 2.14 -23.62 17.86
N ASP A 98 0.99 -24.29 17.73
CA ASP A 98 0.47 -24.69 16.43
C ASP A 98 0.07 -23.46 15.59
N LEU A 99 -0.12 -23.67 14.28
CA LEU A 99 -0.34 -22.57 13.35
C LEU A 99 -1.67 -21.86 13.60
N GLU A 100 -2.73 -22.59 13.94
CA GLU A 100 -4.08 -22.03 14.14
C GLU A 100 -4.10 -21.11 15.37
N GLN A 101 -3.55 -21.58 16.49
CA GLN A 101 -3.49 -20.81 17.73
C GLN A 101 -2.58 -19.58 17.58
N ALA A 102 -1.40 -19.75 16.97
CA ALA A 102 -0.48 -18.63 16.76
C ALA A 102 -1.06 -17.59 15.79
N ALA A 103 -1.74 -18.01 14.72
CA ALA A 103 -2.41 -17.11 13.79
C ALA A 103 -3.56 -16.35 14.46
N ALA A 104 -4.42 -17.04 15.22
CA ALA A 104 -5.50 -16.40 15.98
C ALA A 104 -4.95 -15.39 17.01
N LEU A 105 -3.83 -15.72 17.64
CA LEU A 105 -3.16 -14.85 18.59
C LEU A 105 -2.61 -13.59 17.93
N LEU A 106 -1.87 -13.74 16.82
CA LEU A 106 -1.32 -12.61 16.05
C LEU A 106 -2.44 -11.73 15.47
N ALA A 107 -3.55 -12.31 15.00
CA ALA A 107 -4.72 -11.57 14.51
C ALA A 107 -5.40 -10.72 15.61
N ALA A 108 -5.35 -11.17 16.86
CA ALA A 108 -5.92 -10.46 18.01
C ALA A 108 -4.97 -9.40 18.62
N MET A 109 -3.71 -9.35 18.16
CA MET A 109 -2.72 -8.38 18.60
C MET A 109 -2.82 -7.06 17.85
N ASP A 110 -2.24 -6.01 18.43
CA ASP A 110 -1.95 -4.79 17.67
C ASP A 110 -1.00 -5.11 16.50
N ASN A 111 -1.35 -4.66 15.29
CA ASN A 111 -0.63 -5.01 14.07
C ASN A 111 0.87 -4.67 14.14
N LYS A 112 1.26 -3.57 14.81
CA LYS A 112 2.67 -3.19 14.91
C LYS A 112 3.45 -4.15 15.83
N ALA A 113 2.83 -4.57 16.92
CA ALA A 113 3.42 -5.57 17.82
C ALA A 113 3.54 -6.95 17.13
N ALA A 114 2.46 -7.39 16.47
CA ALA A 114 2.47 -8.63 15.69
C ALA A 114 3.48 -8.59 14.54
N ALA A 115 3.60 -7.47 13.83
CA ALA A 115 4.56 -7.26 12.74
C ALA A 115 6.00 -7.41 13.24
N THR A 116 6.28 -6.87 14.43
CA THR A 116 7.60 -6.97 15.06
C THR A 116 7.94 -8.43 15.41
N LEU A 117 6.96 -9.20 15.88
CA LEU A 117 7.14 -10.63 16.15
C LEU A 117 7.32 -11.42 14.85
N LEU A 118 6.45 -11.23 13.85
CA LEU A 118 6.59 -11.91 12.56
C LEU A 118 7.94 -11.64 11.88
N ALA A 119 8.45 -10.41 11.95
CA ALA A 119 9.77 -10.07 11.42
C ALA A 119 10.93 -10.81 12.10
N GLY A 120 10.74 -11.24 13.36
CA GLY A 120 11.70 -12.05 14.11
C GLY A 120 11.51 -13.57 13.96
N MET A 121 10.51 -14.03 13.21
CA MET A 121 10.24 -15.45 12.98
C MET A 121 10.99 -15.97 11.74
N ASP A 122 11.09 -17.30 11.65
CA ASP A 122 11.51 -17.94 10.40
C ASP A 122 10.49 -17.62 9.30
N MET A 123 10.98 -17.28 8.10
CA MET A 123 10.15 -16.85 6.98
C MET A 123 9.13 -17.91 6.56
N THR A 124 9.48 -19.19 6.61
CA THR A 124 8.58 -20.28 6.24
C THR A 124 7.42 -20.37 7.24
N LYS A 125 7.72 -20.33 8.54
CA LYS A 125 6.69 -20.38 9.57
C LYS A 125 5.82 -19.12 9.54
N ALA A 126 6.41 -17.93 9.36
CA ALA A 126 5.68 -16.68 9.23
C ALA A 126 4.71 -16.68 8.04
N ALA A 127 5.15 -17.16 6.87
CA ALA A 127 4.30 -17.31 5.69
C ALA A 127 3.14 -18.30 5.93
N LEU A 128 3.40 -19.42 6.62
CA LEU A 128 2.36 -20.37 7.00
C LEU A 128 1.33 -19.75 7.96
N LEU A 129 1.78 -18.97 8.96
CA LEU A 129 0.88 -18.27 9.87
C LEU A 129 -0.02 -17.26 9.15
N LEU A 130 0.55 -16.45 8.25
CA LEU A 130 -0.22 -15.53 7.42
C LEU A 130 -1.23 -16.25 6.51
N ASN A 131 -0.94 -17.50 6.11
CA ASN A 131 -1.85 -18.30 5.32
C ASN A 131 -3.08 -18.76 6.12
N GLU A 132 -2.90 -19.11 7.39
CA GLU A 132 -3.98 -19.47 8.32
C GLU A 132 -4.84 -18.26 8.74
N MET A 133 -4.29 -17.05 8.66
CA MET A 133 -5.02 -15.82 8.94
C MET A 133 -6.04 -15.49 7.83
N SER A 134 -7.07 -14.73 8.21
CA SER A 134 -7.96 -14.10 7.24
C SER A 134 -7.15 -13.15 6.34
N GLU A 135 -7.55 -13.01 5.07
CA GLU A 135 -6.82 -12.16 4.13
C GLU A 135 -6.72 -10.70 4.60
N LYS A 136 -7.76 -10.24 5.29
CA LYS A 136 -7.81 -8.90 5.87
C LYS A 136 -6.78 -8.76 7.00
N ASP A 137 -6.78 -9.64 7.99
CA ASP A 137 -5.87 -9.53 9.14
C ASP A 137 -4.41 -9.69 8.68
N ALA A 138 -4.14 -10.62 7.77
CA ALA A 138 -2.81 -10.80 7.18
C ALA A 138 -2.38 -9.58 6.35
N GLY A 139 -3.29 -8.98 5.58
CA GLY A 139 -3.03 -7.75 4.81
C GLY A 139 -2.74 -6.55 5.70
N ASP A 140 -3.54 -6.34 6.74
CA ASP A 140 -3.38 -5.27 7.74
C ASP A 140 -2.05 -5.42 8.51
N LEU A 141 -1.67 -6.67 8.81
CA LEU A 141 -0.43 -7.01 9.46
C LEU A 141 0.79 -6.77 8.56
N LEU A 142 0.77 -7.24 7.31
CA LEU A 142 1.82 -6.96 6.32
C LEU A 142 1.98 -5.46 6.07
N SER A 143 0.89 -4.70 6.03
CA SER A 143 0.91 -3.23 5.87
C SER A 143 1.57 -2.51 7.05
N SER A 144 1.66 -3.17 8.21
CA SER A 144 2.31 -2.63 9.41
C SER A 144 3.78 -3.05 9.56
N MET A 145 4.27 -3.93 8.68
CA MET A 145 5.67 -4.36 8.61
C MET A 145 6.51 -3.38 7.77
N ALA A 146 7.84 -3.46 7.91
CA ALA A 146 8.72 -2.81 6.95
C ALA A 146 8.54 -3.46 5.57
N SER A 147 8.38 -2.63 4.52
CA SER A 147 8.04 -3.10 3.17
C SER A 147 8.96 -4.21 2.67
N LYS A 148 10.26 -4.11 2.98
CA LYS A 148 11.26 -5.11 2.62
C LYS A 148 11.02 -6.49 3.24
N ASP A 149 10.61 -6.54 4.51
CA ASP A 149 10.36 -7.80 5.21
C ASP A 149 9.00 -8.40 4.80
N ALA A 150 7.98 -7.56 4.62
CA ALA A 150 6.69 -7.98 4.06
C ALA A 150 6.82 -8.52 2.62
N ALA A 151 7.59 -7.84 1.76
CA ALA A 151 7.86 -8.30 0.39
C ALA A 151 8.58 -9.65 0.39
N ARG A 152 9.56 -9.84 1.27
CA ARG A 152 10.22 -11.15 1.45
C ARG A 152 9.26 -12.24 1.86
N LEU A 153 8.31 -11.95 2.76
CA LEU A 153 7.28 -12.92 3.14
C LEU A 153 6.36 -13.26 1.97
N LEU A 154 5.88 -12.25 1.23
CA LEU A 154 5.05 -12.47 0.04
C LEU A 154 5.76 -13.37 -0.99
N ALA A 155 7.07 -13.20 -1.18
CA ALA A 155 7.85 -14.02 -2.10
C ALA A 155 8.00 -15.51 -1.68
N HIS A 156 7.67 -15.83 -0.43
CA HIS A 156 7.64 -17.22 0.08
C HIS A 156 6.23 -17.81 0.12
N MET A 157 5.22 -17.07 -0.33
CA MET A 157 3.82 -17.49 -0.34
C MET A 157 3.41 -18.01 -1.71
N ASP A 158 2.30 -18.75 -1.74
CA ASP A 158 1.63 -19.05 -3.00
C ASP A 158 1.14 -17.75 -3.66
N GLU A 159 1.31 -17.66 -4.98
CA GLU A 159 0.99 -16.47 -5.77
C GLU A 159 -0.48 -16.05 -5.64
N ALA A 160 -1.40 -17.00 -5.52
CA ALA A 160 -2.83 -16.70 -5.37
C ALA A 160 -3.11 -16.07 -4.01
N LYS A 161 -2.53 -16.60 -2.93
CA LYS A 161 -2.67 -16.04 -1.58
C LYS A 161 -1.99 -14.67 -1.51
N ALA A 162 -0.76 -14.53 -2.01
CA ALA A 162 -0.06 -13.25 -2.03
C ALA A 162 -0.85 -12.15 -2.77
N ALA A 163 -1.41 -12.47 -3.94
CA ALA A 163 -2.26 -11.54 -4.67
C ALA A 163 -3.55 -11.19 -3.89
N ALA A 164 -4.17 -12.17 -3.21
CA ALA A 164 -5.35 -11.92 -2.38
C ALA A 164 -5.04 -10.99 -1.18
N LEU A 165 -3.85 -11.09 -0.59
CA LEU A 165 -3.41 -10.16 0.46
C LEU A 165 -3.20 -8.75 -0.10
N LEU A 166 -2.52 -8.62 -1.24
CA LEU A 166 -2.35 -7.33 -1.93
C LEU A 166 -3.69 -6.70 -2.33
N GLN A 167 -4.68 -7.51 -2.69
CA GLN A 167 -6.03 -7.06 -3.04
C GLN A 167 -6.80 -6.48 -1.85
N ASN A 168 -6.49 -6.89 -0.62
CA ASN A 168 -7.20 -6.46 0.59
C ASN A 168 -6.45 -5.38 1.41
N MET A 169 -5.27 -4.95 0.99
CA MET A 169 -4.55 -3.82 1.59
C MET A 169 -4.73 -2.53 0.77
N SER A 170 -4.26 -1.39 1.31
CA SER A 170 -4.30 -0.12 0.59
C SER A 170 -3.38 -0.13 -0.64
N ALA A 171 -3.67 0.73 -1.62
CA ALA A 171 -2.87 0.85 -2.83
C ALA A 171 -1.43 1.28 -2.52
N GLU A 172 -1.26 2.14 -1.53
CA GLU A 172 0.03 2.66 -1.06
C GLU A 172 0.87 1.56 -0.42
N ALA A 173 0.26 0.75 0.47
CA ALA A 173 0.94 -0.38 1.09
C ALA A 173 1.36 -1.39 0.03
N ALA A 174 0.44 -1.80 -0.85
CA ALA A 174 0.73 -2.74 -1.93
C ALA A 174 1.80 -2.21 -2.90
N GLY A 175 1.74 -0.92 -3.28
CA GLY A 175 2.72 -0.27 -4.14
C GLY A 175 4.12 -0.31 -3.54
N ALA A 176 4.25 0.00 -2.25
CA ALA A 176 5.50 -0.08 -1.52
C ALA A 176 6.04 -1.52 -1.41
N LEU A 177 5.17 -2.54 -1.38
CA LEU A 177 5.62 -3.94 -1.45
C LEU A 177 6.08 -4.32 -2.86
N LEU A 178 5.38 -3.88 -3.91
CA LEU A 178 5.82 -4.11 -5.29
C LEU A 178 7.18 -3.45 -5.57
N ASP A 179 7.48 -2.32 -4.95
CA ASP A 179 8.78 -1.64 -5.05
C ASP A 179 9.96 -2.50 -4.54
N GLU A 180 9.72 -3.39 -3.58
CA GLU A 180 10.75 -4.25 -2.96
C GLU A 180 10.85 -5.64 -3.59
N LEU A 181 9.79 -6.12 -4.26
CA LEU A 181 9.73 -7.43 -4.90
C LEU A 181 10.59 -7.49 -6.18
N ASP A 182 10.90 -8.70 -6.65
CA ASP A 182 11.41 -8.89 -8.01
C ASP A 182 10.38 -8.41 -9.04
N VAL A 183 10.84 -7.83 -10.15
CA VAL A 183 9.94 -7.25 -11.17
C VAL A 183 9.01 -8.28 -11.80
N GLN A 184 9.48 -9.51 -12.03
CA GLN A 184 8.65 -10.57 -12.62
C GLN A 184 7.60 -11.05 -11.65
N GLU A 185 7.97 -11.20 -10.39
CA GLU A 185 7.06 -11.58 -9.32
C GLU A 185 6.00 -10.51 -9.07
N ALA A 186 6.42 -9.25 -8.93
CA ALA A 186 5.52 -8.12 -8.79
C ALA A 186 4.55 -7.99 -9.98
N ALA A 187 5.01 -8.20 -11.21
CA ALA A 187 4.16 -8.17 -12.40
C ALA A 187 3.11 -9.30 -12.39
N ARG A 188 3.48 -10.51 -11.97
CA ARG A 188 2.54 -11.64 -11.82
C ARG A 188 1.49 -11.36 -10.76
N LEU A 189 1.90 -10.86 -9.59
CA LEU A 189 0.98 -10.51 -8.52
C LEU A 189 0.01 -9.40 -8.95
N LEU A 190 0.54 -8.33 -9.56
CA LEU A 190 -0.26 -7.21 -10.07
C LEU A 190 -1.29 -7.67 -11.11
N ALA A 191 -0.93 -8.59 -12.01
CA ALA A 191 -1.82 -9.11 -13.03
C ALA A 191 -3.02 -9.92 -12.49
N ARG A 192 -2.95 -10.37 -11.23
CA ARG A 192 -4.03 -11.11 -10.55
C ARG A 192 -4.98 -10.23 -9.76
N LEU A 193 -4.62 -8.97 -9.53
CA LEU A 193 -5.49 -8.02 -8.87
C LEU A 193 -6.65 -7.64 -9.81
N SER A 194 -7.74 -7.16 -9.23
CA SER A 194 -8.77 -6.45 -10.00
C SER A 194 -8.14 -5.26 -10.73
N THR A 195 -8.64 -4.94 -11.93
CA THR A 195 -8.08 -3.86 -12.78
C THR A 195 -8.01 -2.52 -12.05
N ASP A 196 -9.03 -2.20 -11.26
CA ASP A 196 -9.14 -0.92 -10.55
C ASP A 196 -8.13 -0.82 -9.40
N HIS A 197 -7.89 -1.94 -8.71
CA HIS A 197 -6.90 -2.01 -7.64
C HIS A 197 -5.49 -2.07 -8.22
N ALA A 198 -5.26 -2.86 -9.28
CA ALA A 198 -3.99 -2.88 -9.99
C ALA A 198 -3.58 -1.49 -10.50
N ALA A 199 -4.53 -0.74 -11.06
CA ALA A 199 -4.34 0.65 -11.46
C ALA A 199 -3.96 1.55 -10.27
N ALA A 200 -4.64 1.39 -9.13
CA ALA A 200 -4.33 2.14 -7.91
C ALA A 200 -2.91 1.85 -7.42
N VAL A 201 -2.59 0.56 -7.26
CA VAL A 201 -1.30 0.07 -6.78
C VAL A 201 -0.16 0.54 -7.69
N LEU A 202 -0.38 0.48 -9.02
CA LEU A 202 0.61 0.95 -9.99
C LEU A 202 0.84 2.46 -9.89
N ALA A 203 -0.22 3.26 -9.69
CA ALA A 203 -0.08 4.71 -9.48
C ALA A 203 0.64 5.04 -8.16
N SER A 204 0.45 4.22 -7.12
CA SER A 204 1.08 4.40 -5.81
C SER A 204 2.53 3.90 -5.75
N ALA A 205 2.94 2.96 -6.60
CA ALA A 205 4.32 2.48 -6.70
C ALA A 205 5.29 3.58 -7.16
N SER A 206 6.59 3.37 -6.97
CA SER A 206 7.62 4.27 -7.50
C SER A 206 7.57 4.36 -9.03
N ALA A 207 8.03 5.49 -9.60
CA ALA A 207 8.02 5.70 -11.05
C ALA A 207 8.84 4.62 -11.78
N GLU A 208 10.03 4.30 -11.26
CA GLU A 208 10.90 3.25 -11.76
C GLU A 208 10.17 1.90 -11.79
N ARG A 209 9.49 1.56 -10.69
CA ARG A 209 8.75 0.31 -10.58
C ARG A 209 7.56 0.27 -11.52
N ALA A 210 6.78 1.35 -11.61
CA ALA A 210 5.63 1.42 -12.49
C ALA A 210 6.04 1.22 -13.96
N ILE A 211 7.11 1.89 -14.41
CA ILE A 211 7.67 1.70 -15.77
C ILE A 211 8.09 0.24 -15.97
N ALA A 212 8.88 -0.32 -15.05
CA ALA A 212 9.40 -1.67 -15.18
C ALA A 212 8.28 -2.73 -15.22
N LEU A 213 7.22 -2.56 -14.41
CA LEU A 213 6.05 -3.44 -14.40
C LEU A 213 5.27 -3.33 -15.71
N LEU A 214 5.02 -2.11 -16.19
CA LEU A 214 4.34 -1.88 -17.47
C LEU A 214 5.13 -2.51 -18.61
N GLU A 215 6.45 -2.35 -18.65
CA GLU A 215 7.31 -2.96 -19.69
C GLU A 215 7.30 -4.49 -19.62
N THR A 216 7.20 -5.07 -18.42
CA THR A 216 7.21 -6.52 -18.20
C THR A 216 5.89 -7.21 -18.57
N MET A 217 4.75 -6.52 -18.38
CA MET A 217 3.44 -7.09 -18.66
C MET A 217 3.08 -7.08 -20.15
N ASP A 218 2.18 -8.00 -20.54
CA ASP A 218 1.63 -8.10 -21.89
C ASP A 218 0.95 -6.79 -22.33
N GLU A 219 1.09 -6.43 -23.61
CA GLU A 219 0.57 -5.18 -24.17
C GLU A 219 -0.97 -5.07 -24.07
N GLY A 220 -1.69 -6.19 -24.19
CA GLY A 220 -3.13 -6.24 -23.99
C GLY A 220 -3.49 -5.92 -22.54
N LYS A 221 -2.81 -6.56 -21.58
CA LYS A 221 -3.06 -6.33 -20.15
C LYS A 221 -2.66 -4.92 -19.71
N ARG A 222 -1.54 -4.42 -20.22
CA ARG A 222 -1.09 -3.04 -20.01
C ARG A 222 -2.14 -2.03 -20.44
N ARG A 223 -2.67 -2.17 -21.66
CA ARG A 223 -3.73 -1.29 -22.17
C ARG A 223 -5.01 -1.44 -21.39
N GLU A 224 -5.41 -2.64 -21.01
CA GLU A 224 -6.58 -2.86 -20.16
C GLU A 224 -6.43 -2.07 -18.85
N LEU A 225 -5.28 -2.18 -18.19
CA LEU A 225 -5.00 -1.49 -16.92
C LEU A 225 -4.93 0.02 -17.08
N LEU A 226 -4.21 0.54 -18.08
CA LEU A 226 -4.14 1.98 -18.36
C LEU A 226 -5.51 2.56 -18.66
N ASN A 227 -6.38 1.80 -19.35
CA ASN A 227 -7.71 2.26 -19.72
C ASN A 227 -8.76 2.10 -18.61
N SER A 228 -8.49 1.29 -17.58
CA SER A 228 -9.33 1.21 -16.37
C SER A 228 -8.92 2.24 -15.31
N MET A 229 -7.81 2.97 -15.48
CA MET A 229 -7.43 4.02 -14.54
C MET A 229 -8.49 5.13 -14.54
N SER A 230 -8.79 5.67 -13.36
CA SER A 230 -9.47 6.95 -13.26
C SER A 230 -8.54 8.07 -13.77
N GLY A 231 -9.09 9.15 -14.31
CA GLY A 231 -8.31 10.32 -14.76
C GLY A 231 -7.32 10.85 -13.71
N GLU A 232 -7.71 10.86 -12.42
CA GLU A 232 -6.84 11.24 -11.30
C GLU A 232 -5.61 10.34 -11.18
N LYS A 233 -5.80 9.02 -11.03
CA LYS A 233 -4.69 8.04 -10.98
C LYS A 233 -3.84 8.04 -12.25
N ALA A 234 -4.45 8.24 -13.43
CA ALA A 234 -3.71 8.33 -14.68
C ALA A 234 -2.82 9.58 -14.71
N ALA A 235 -3.34 10.72 -14.26
CA ALA A 235 -2.55 11.96 -14.11
C ALA A 235 -1.42 11.79 -13.09
N GLU A 236 -1.68 11.17 -11.93
CA GLU A 236 -0.66 10.90 -10.90
C GLU A 236 0.47 9.99 -11.44
N LEU A 237 0.12 8.90 -12.13
CA LEU A 237 1.10 8.02 -12.75
C LEU A 237 1.93 8.77 -13.79
N LEU A 238 1.27 9.52 -14.68
CA LEU A 238 1.95 10.26 -15.76
C LEU A 238 2.85 11.37 -15.20
N GLU A 239 2.45 12.06 -14.14
CA GLU A 239 3.28 13.05 -13.45
C GLU A 239 4.58 12.41 -12.95
N LYS A 240 4.45 11.33 -12.17
CA LYS A 240 5.61 10.64 -11.58
C LYS A 240 6.55 10.09 -12.66
N VAL A 241 5.98 9.46 -13.69
CA VAL A 241 6.76 8.92 -14.81
C VAL A 241 7.41 10.06 -15.61
N MET A 242 6.72 11.18 -15.83
CA MET A 242 7.23 12.32 -16.60
C MET A 242 8.42 12.98 -15.89
N ALA A 243 8.44 13.01 -14.56
CA ALA A 243 9.59 13.51 -13.80
C ALA A 243 10.85 12.66 -13.97
N LEU A 244 10.70 11.37 -14.29
CA LEU A 244 11.80 10.42 -14.45
C LEU A 244 12.18 10.18 -15.92
N ASP A 245 11.21 9.85 -16.76
CA ASP A 245 11.34 9.61 -18.20
C ASP A 245 10.14 10.23 -18.94
N PRO A 246 10.29 11.47 -19.45
CA PRO A 246 9.23 12.14 -20.23
C PRO A 246 8.82 11.39 -21.49
N ALA A 247 9.75 10.65 -22.11
CA ALA A 247 9.43 9.85 -23.30
C ALA A 247 8.60 8.61 -22.93
N ALA A 248 8.87 7.99 -21.77
CA ALA A 248 8.00 6.93 -21.24
C ALA A 248 6.61 7.46 -20.93
N ALA A 249 6.49 8.63 -20.29
CA ALA A 249 5.19 9.24 -19.99
C ALA A 249 4.36 9.46 -21.26
N LEU A 250 4.97 10.01 -22.31
CA LEU A 250 4.31 10.18 -23.61
C LEU A 250 3.89 8.84 -24.21
N ARG A 251 4.76 7.82 -24.20
CA ARG A 251 4.41 6.47 -24.69
C ARG A 251 3.23 5.85 -23.93
N LEU A 252 3.16 6.04 -22.61
CA LEU A 252 2.04 5.55 -21.79
C LEU A 252 0.75 6.30 -22.11
N PHE A 253 0.83 7.62 -22.22
CA PHE A 253 -0.30 8.46 -22.59
C PHE A 253 -0.85 8.08 -23.96
N GLU A 254 0.01 7.83 -24.95
CA GLU A 254 -0.40 7.41 -26.30
C GLU A 254 -1.05 6.01 -26.35
N GLN A 255 -0.78 5.15 -25.38
CA GLN A 255 -1.42 3.83 -25.26
C GLN A 255 -2.81 3.89 -24.61
N MET A 256 -3.18 5.00 -23.99
CA MET A 256 -4.51 5.24 -23.44
C MET A 256 -5.52 5.54 -24.56
N THR A 257 -6.79 5.25 -24.30
CA THR A 257 -7.90 5.70 -25.13
C THR A 257 -8.02 7.22 -25.10
N PHE A 258 -8.62 7.81 -26.13
CA PHE A 258 -8.85 9.25 -26.19
C PHE A 258 -9.64 9.78 -24.97
N GLU A 259 -10.62 9.02 -24.49
CA GLU A 259 -11.40 9.37 -23.29
C GLU A 259 -10.49 9.46 -22.05
N GLN A 260 -9.58 8.50 -21.89
CA GLN A 260 -8.65 8.47 -20.76
C GLN A 260 -7.54 9.51 -20.87
N GLN A 261 -7.05 9.79 -22.08
CA GLN A 261 -6.14 10.90 -22.35
C GLN A 261 -6.75 12.24 -21.93
N MET A 262 -8.02 12.46 -22.28
CA MET A 262 -8.77 13.65 -21.89
C MET A 262 -8.98 13.72 -20.39
N ALA A 263 -9.40 12.62 -19.77
CA ALA A 263 -9.60 12.55 -18.33
C ALA A 263 -8.30 12.82 -17.57
N ALA A 264 -7.16 12.27 -18.02
CA ALA A 264 -5.86 12.53 -17.42
C ALA A 264 -5.47 14.01 -17.55
N LEU A 265 -5.56 14.60 -18.76
CA LEU A 265 -5.24 16.02 -18.97
C LEU A 265 -6.09 16.97 -18.12
N GLN A 266 -7.38 16.63 -17.89
CA GLN A 266 -8.26 17.44 -17.04
C GLN A 266 -7.91 17.38 -15.54
N ASN A 267 -7.23 16.31 -15.10
CA ASN A 267 -6.79 16.16 -13.71
C ASN A 267 -5.33 16.60 -13.49
N MET A 268 -4.62 16.98 -14.54
CA MET A 268 -3.26 17.53 -14.46
C MET A 268 -3.27 19.01 -14.12
N SER A 269 -2.18 19.48 -13.49
CA SER A 269 -1.90 20.91 -13.42
C SER A 269 -1.58 21.48 -14.81
N PRO A 270 -1.77 22.78 -15.05
CA PRO A 270 -1.41 23.41 -16.32
C PRO A 270 0.05 23.14 -16.73
N GLU A 271 0.98 23.16 -15.77
CA GLU A 271 2.40 22.92 -15.96
C GLU A 271 2.68 21.48 -16.44
N GLN A 272 1.97 20.51 -15.84
CA GLN A 272 2.07 19.09 -16.17
C GLN A 272 1.50 18.80 -17.57
N ALA A 273 0.28 19.28 -17.84
CA ALA A 273 -0.35 19.14 -19.15
C ALA A 273 0.51 19.78 -20.24
N ARG A 274 1.02 20.99 -19.99
CA ARG A 274 1.96 21.70 -20.86
C ARG A 274 3.21 20.87 -21.16
N ALA A 275 3.86 20.32 -20.14
CA ALA A 275 5.06 19.49 -20.32
C ALA A 275 4.80 18.28 -21.22
N LEU A 276 3.67 17.59 -21.05
CA LEU A 276 3.28 16.46 -21.88
C LEU A 276 2.96 16.90 -23.33
N LEU A 277 2.16 17.96 -23.49
CA LEU A 277 1.76 18.50 -24.80
C LEU A 277 2.95 19.08 -25.58
N GLU A 278 3.98 19.56 -24.88
CA GLU A 278 5.21 20.07 -25.48
C GLU A 278 6.08 18.97 -26.11
N LEU A 279 5.91 17.72 -25.69
CA LEU A 279 6.62 16.57 -26.24
C LEU A 279 5.89 15.91 -27.43
N MET A 280 4.58 16.11 -27.55
CA MET A 280 3.78 15.46 -28.58
C MET A 280 3.64 16.30 -29.86
N ASP A 281 3.13 15.66 -30.91
CA ASP A 281 2.81 16.33 -32.17
C ASP A 281 1.71 17.40 -32.00
N PRO A 282 1.86 18.62 -32.59
CA PRO A 282 0.87 19.69 -32.47
C PRO A 282 -0.53 19.31 -32.96
N GLU A 283 -0.68 18.45 -33.96
CA GLU A 283 -2.01 18.02 -34.45
C GLU A 283 -2.73 17.17 -33.41
N LEU A 284 -1.99 16.28 -32.74
CA LEU A 284 -2.53 15.46 -31.64
C LEU A 284 -2.89 16.33 -30.44
N ALA A 285 -2.02 17.26 -30.05
CA ALA A 285 -2.28 18.23 -28.98
C ALA A 285 -3.53 19.07 -29.28
N THR A 286 -3.67 19.55 -30.52
CA THR A 286 -4.86 20.28 -30.99
C THR A 286 -6.14 19.46 -30.82
N ARG A 287 -6.10 18.19 -31.23
CA ARG A 287 -7.27 17.31 -31.17
C ARG A 287 -7.73 17.06 -29.73
N LEU A 288 -6.79 16.91 -28.80
CA LEU A 288 -7.07 16.73 -27.37
C LEU A 288 -7.62 18.03 -26.77
N LEU A 289 -6.88 19.13 -26.91
CA LEU A 289 -7.25 20.41 -26.32
C LEU A 289 -8.59 20.95 -26.82
N ARG A 290 -9.00 20.64 -28.06
CA ARG A 290 -10.32 21.02 -28.59
C ARG A 290 -11.49 20.40 -27.81
N GLY A 291 -11.28 19.26 -27.15
CA GLY A 291 -12.27 18.60 -26.31
C GLY A 291 -12.34 19.12 -24.87
N MET A 292 -11.45 20.03 -24.48
CA MET A 292 -11.36 20.56 -23.11
C MET A 292 -12.17 21.85 -22.97
N ASP A 293 -12.34 22.31 -21.73
CA ASP A 293 -12.87 23.64 -21.46
C ASP A 293 -11.82 24.71 -21.85
N PRO A 294 -12.14 25.71 -22.68
CA PRO A 294 -11.25 26.83 -22.99
C PRO A 294 -10.62 27.49 -21.77
N ALA A 295 -11.35 27.55 -20.64
CA ALA A 295 -10.84 28.10 -19.39
C ALA A 295 -9.68 27.29 -18.80
N ALA A 296 -9.65 25.97 -19.05
CA ALA A 296 -8.55 25.09 -18.65
C ALA A 296 -7.39 25.13 -19.68
N VAL A 297 -7.69 25.32 -20.96
CA VAL A 297 -6.68 25.34 -22.04
C VAL A 297 -5.82 26.60 -22.02
N GLY A 298 -6.39 27.77 -21.71
CA GLY A 298 -5.65 29.04 -21.67
C GLY A 298 -4.40 28.99 -20.79
N PRO A 299 -4.52 28.63 -19.50
CA PRO A 299 -3.37 28.50 -18.61
C PRO A 299 -2.29 27.51 -19.11
N ILE A 300 -2.68 26.44 -19.78
CA ILE A 300 -1.74 25.46 -20.36
C ILE A 300 -0.93 26.11 -21.48
N LEU A 301 -1.62 26.67 -22.47
CA LEU A 301 -0.99 27.27 -23.64
C LEU A 301 -0.19 28.53 -23.31
N ALA A 302 -0.57 29.28 -22.26
CA ALA A 302 0.14 30.46 -21.77
C ALA A 302 1.55 30.13 -21.26
N GLN A 303 1.82 28.88 -20.88
CA GLN A 303 3.13 28.45 -20.38
C GLN A 303 3.96 27.74 -21.46
N MET A 304 3.40 27.48 -22.64
CA MET A 304 4.08 26.79 -23.73
C MET A 304 4.98 27.75 -24.52
N ASP A 305 5.91 27.19 -25.29
CA ASP A 305 6.57 27.94 -26.35
C ASP A 305 5.53 28.63 -27.26
N PRO A 306 5.63 29.96 -27.49
CA PRO A 306 4.63 30.71 -28.24
C PRO A 306 4.42 30.22 -29.67
N GLU A 307 5.46 29.72 -30.36
CA GLU A 307 5.32 29.19 -31.72
C GLU A 307 4.55 27.87 -31.72
N LYS A 308 4.81 27.00 -30.74
CA LYS A 308 4.06 25.75 -30.61
C LYS A 308 2.61 25.99 -30.18
N ALA A 309 2.37 26.89 -29.22
CA ALA A 309 1.02 27.31 -28.83
C ALA A 309 0.27 27.88 -30.04
N MET A 310 0.94 28.66 -30.89
CA MET A 310 0.39 29.17 -32.13
C MET A 310 0.01 28.08 -33.13
N GLN A 311 0.88 27.08 -33.36
CA GLN A 311 0.58 25.93 -34.22
C GLN A 311 -0.66 25.19 -33.74
N ILE A 312 -0.83 25.06 -32.42
CA ILE A 312 -2.00 24.40 -31.83
C ILE A 312 -3.27 25.24 -32.02
N LEU A 313 -3.20 26.55 -31.78
CA LEU A 313 -4.34 27.46 -31.96
C LEU A 313 -4.79 27.57 -33.43
N GLU A 314 -3.87 27.48 -34.39
CA GLU A 314 -4.18 27.49 -35.83
C GLU A 314 -5.07 26.30 -36.26
N GLY A 315 -4.98 25.18 -35.56
CA GLY A 315 -5.82 24.01 -35.80
C GLY A 315 -7.20 24.06 -35.12
N MET A 316 -7.54 25.14 -34.42
CA MET A 316 -8.78 25.28 -33.63
C MET A 316 -9.79 26.24 -34.29
N PRO A 317 -11.11 26.10 -34.02
CA PRO A 317 -12.10 27.08 -34.46
C PRO A 317 -11.90 28.46 -33.82
N ASP A 318 -12.05 29.54 -34.60
CA ASP A 318 -11.85 30.93 -34.13
C ASP A 318 -12.61 31.28 -32.85
N ALA A 319 -13.85 30.79 -32.69
CA ALA A 319 -14.64 31.01 -31.48
C ALA A 319 -13.98 30.40 -30.23
N TYR A 320 -13.43 29.19 -30.37
CA TYR A 320 -12.71 28.49 -29.30
C TYR A 320 -11.40 29.22 -28.97
N VAL A 321 -10.65 29.63 -29.99
CA VAL A 321 -9.41 30.40 -29.83
C VAL A 321 -9.67 31.71 -29.05
N GLY A 322 -10.76 32.41 -29.34
CA GLY A 322 -11.14 33.62 -28.63
C GLY A 322 -11.37 33.39 -27.13
N GLU A 323 -12.05 32.31 -26.76
CA GLU A 323 -12.30 31.93 -25.37
C GLU A 323 -11.01 31.49 -24.66
N VAL A 324 -10.14 30.74 -25.35
CA VAL A 324 -8.83 30.33 -24.84
C VAL A 324 -7.91 31.52 -24.58
N LEU A 325 -7.85 32.49 -25.50
CA LEU A 325 -7.05 33.71 -25.30
C LEU A 325 -7.60 34.58 -24.17
N ALA A 326 -8.92 34.56 -23.94
CA ALA A 326 -9.55 35.30 -22.86
C ALA A 326 -9.29 34.71 -21.47
N SER A 327 -8.96 33.41 -21.39
CA SER A 327 -8.61 32.73 -20.14
C SER A 327 -7.12 32.78 -19.78
N MET A 328 -6.29 33.37 -20.66
CA MET A 328 -4.85 33.54 -20.44
C MET A 328 -4.52 34.81 -19.65
N PRO A 329 -3.32 34.86 -19.03
CA PRO A 329 -2.71 36.13 -18.63
C PRO A 329 -2.64 37.11 -19.82
N PRO A 330 -2.99 38.40 -19.65
CA PRO A 330 -3.04 39.37 -20.75
C PRO A 330 -1.72 39.53 -21.51
N GLU A 331 -0.59 39.37 -20.82
CA GLU A 331 0.75 39.47 -21.42
C GLU A 331 1.00 38.33 -22.42
N GLU A 332 0.68 37.09 -22.04
CA GLU A 332 0.83 35.92 -22.90
C GLU A 332 -0.16 35.93 -24.07
N ALA A 333 -1.41 36.32 -23.81
CA ALA A 333 -2.41 36.48 -24.87
C ALA A 333 -1.97 37.52 -25.91
N ALA A 334 -1.33 38.62 -25.48
CA ALA A 334 -0.85 39.65 -26.39
C ALA A 334 0.30 39.15 -27.29
N ILE A 335 1.19 38.29 -26.77
CA ILE A 335 2.26 37.66 -27.55
C ILE A 335 1.65 36.82 -28.67
N LEU A 336 0.72 35.92 -28.35
CA LEU A 336 0.07 35.05 -29.34
C LEU A 336 -0.74 35.85 -30.36
N LEU A 337 -1.47 36.89 -29.93
CA LEU A 337 -2.21 37.78 -30.85
C LEU A 337 -1.29 38.52 -31.83
N ASN A 338 -0.08 38.90 -31.41
CA ASN A 338 0.88 39.55 -32.29
C ASN A 338 1.46 38.55 -33.31
N LEU A 339 1.75 37.32 -32.90
CA LEU A 339 2.18 36.24 -33.79
C LEU A 339 1.10 35.89 -34.83
N MET A 340 -0.17 35.80 -34.41
CA MET A 340 -1.32 35.61 -35.30
C MET A 340 -1.39 36.68 -36.40
N LYS A 341 -1.23 37.96 -36.02
CA LYS A 341 -1.24 39.08 -36.97
C LYS A 341 -0.08 38.98 -37.96
N ALA A 342 1.11 38.66 -37.48
CA ALA A 342 2.31 38.52 -38.31
C ALA A 342 2.15 37.39 -39.34
N ARG A 343 1.66 36.21 -38.92
CA ARG A 343 1.43 35.08 -39.83
C ARG A 343 0.32 35.33 -40.84
N ARG A 344 -0.80 35.95 -40.43
CA ARG A 344 -1.85 36.37 -41.37
C ARG A 344 -1.31 37.34 -42.41
N ALA A 345 -0.50 38.31 -42.01
CA ALA A 345 0.12 39.26 -42.93
C ALA A 345 1.09 38.56 -43.92
N ALA A 346 1.85 37.55 -43.46
CA ALA A 346 2.73 36.76 -44.31
C ALA A 346 1.95 35.91 -45.33
N SER A 347 0.84 35.24 -44.92
CA SER A 347 0.03 34.43 -45.84
C SER A 347 -0.57 35.24 -46.99
N VAL A 348 -0.95 36.50 -46.73
CA VAL A 348 -1.51 37.40 -47.75
C VAL A 348 -0.42 37.88 -48.73
N MET A 349 0.85 37.90 -48.31
CA MET A 349 1.97 38.29 -49.18
C MET A 349 2.47 37.14 -50.06
N ASP A 350 2.35 35.89 -49.63
CA ASP A 350 2.69 34.71 -50.44
C ASP A 350 1.62 34.36 -51.51
N GLU A 351 0.38 34.86 -51.35
CA GLU A 351 -0.73 34.66 -52.31
C GLU A 351 -0.81 35.74 -53.41
N THR A 352 0.06 36.77 -53.39
CA THR A 352 0.11 37.87 -54.38
C THR A 352 1.33 37.81 -55.28
#